data_AF-A0A0Y0IEW1-F1
#
_entry.id   AF-A0A0Y0IEW1-F1
#
_cell.length_a   1.000
_cell.length_b   1.000
_cell.length_c   1.000
_cell.angle_alpha   90.00
_cell.angle_beta   90.00
_cell.angle_gamma   90.00
#
_symmetry.space_group_name_H-M   'P 1'
#
loop_
_entity.id
_entity.type
_entity.pdbx_description
1 polymer ?
#
loop_
_entity_poly.entity_id
_entity_poly.type
_entity_poly.pdbx_seq_one_letter_code
_entity_poly.pdbx_strand_id
1 'polypeptide(L)'
;QEGRLRAINPENGFFGVAPGTNGATNPNAMRTIFKNTIFTNVAATSDGGVFWEGLEKEISDDVEITDWRGKKWTRGSRTPA
;
A
#
# COMPACT_ATOMS: atom_id res chain seq x y z
N GLN A 1 17.74 0.77 -39.84
CA GLN A 1 17.04 0.08 -38.73
C GLN A 1 17.91 -1.10 -38.31
N GLU A 2 18.47 -1.08 -37.09
CA GLU A 2 19.58 -1.96 -36.67
C GLU A 2 19.17 -3.37 -36.18
N GLY A 3 17.99 -3.87 -36.53
CA GLY A 3 17.53 -5.21 -36.10
C GLY A 3 17.39 -5.41 -34.58
N ARG A 4 17.32 -4.33 -33.79
CA ARG A 4 17.21 -4.37 -32.31
C ARG A 4 15.76 -4.23 -31.85
N LEU A 5 15.35 -5.06 -30.90
CA LEU A 5 14.09 -4.90 -30.17
C LEU A 5 14.18 -3.65 -29.29
N ARG A 6 13.21 -2.74 -29.45
CA ARG A 6 13.05 -1.54 -28.62
C ARG A 6 11.74 -1.65 -27.87
N ALA A 7 11.78 -1.35 -26.57
CA ALA A 7 10.59 -1.30 -25.73
C ALA A 7 10.46 0.09 -25.12
N ILE A 8 9.22 0.52 -24.94
CA ILE A 8 8.84 1.72 -24.19
C ILE A 8 7.76 1.31 -23.18
N ASN A 9 7.69 2.01 -22.05
CA ASN A 9 6.51 1.98 -21.20
C ASN A 9 5.65 3.21 -21.54
N PRO A 10 4.42 3.04 -22.05
CA PRO A 10 3.54 4.17 -22.32
C PRO A 10 2.89 4.75 -21.05
N GLU A 11 3.04 4.12 -19.89
CA GLU A 11 2.49 4.61 -18.62
C GLU A 11 3.30 5.77 -18.03
N ASN A 12 2.64 6.60 -17.22
CA ASN A 12 3.26 7.69 -16.47
C ASN A 12 3.05 7.55 -14.95
N GLY A 13 2.93 6.32 -14.48
CA GLY A 13 2.68 6.01 -13.07
C GLY A 13 2.63 4.51 -12.83
N PHE A 14 2.31 4.13 -11.60
CA PHE A 14 2.15 2.74 -11.19
C PHE A 14 0.79 2.57 -10.52
N PHE A 15 -0.01 1.64 -11.02
CA PHE A 15 -1.25 1.21 -10.37
C PHE A 15 -1.02 -0.15 -9.68
N GLY A 16 -0.27 -0.10 -8.58
CA GLY A 16 0.22 -1.28 -7.87
C GLY A 16 -0.78 -1.85 -6.85
N VAL A 17 -0.67 -3.15 -6.58
CA VAL A 17 -1.39 -3.83 -5.50
C VAL A 17 -0.75 -3.46 -4.16
N ALA A 18 -1.56 -2.97 -3.21
CA ALA A 18 -1.06 -2.60 -1.88
C ALA A 18 -0.79 -3.83 -0.99
N PRO A 19 -1.75 -4.76 -0.74
CA PRO A 19 -1.52 -5.91 0.14
C PRO A 19 -0.26 -6.71 -0.22
N GLY A 20 0.59 -6.99 0.78
CA GLY A 20 1.89 -7.64 0.59
C GLY A 20 3.06 -6.70 0.23
N THR A 21 2.80 -5.43 -0.07
CA THR A 21 3.85 -4.40 -0.22
C THR A 21 4.28 -3.91 1.16
N ASN A 22 5.56 -4.06 1.50
CA ASN A 22 6.13 -3.56 2.76
C ASN A 22 7.63 -3.26 2.60
N GLY A 23 8.28 -2.83 3.67
CA GLY A 23 9.70 -2.48 3.66
C GLY A 23 10.64 -3.64 3.29
N ALA A 24 10.21 -4.90 3.48
CA ALA A 24 10.99 -6.08 3.12
C ALA A 24 10.75 -6.53 1.67
N THR A 25 9.50 -6.49 1.21
CA THR A 25 9.13 -7.01 -0.13
C THR A 25 9.34 -5.97 -1.23
N ASN A 26 9.07 -4.69 -0.97
CA ASN A 26 9.23 -3.63 -1.94
C ASN A 26 9.50 -2.26 -1.28
N PRO A 27 10.72 -2.05 -0.77
CA PRO A 27 11.11 -0.78 -0.15
C PRO A 27 11.04 0.42 -1.10
N ASN A 28 11.18 0.21 -2.41
CA ASN A 28 11.08 1.29 -3.40
C ASN A 28 9.64 1.76 -3.58
N ALA A 29 8.67 0.85 -3.63
CA ALA A 29 7.25 1.22 -3.64
C ALA A 29 6.87 1.98 -2.37
N MET A 30 7.29 1.49 -1.20
CA MET A 30 7.04 2.20 0.07
C MET A 30 7.54 3.64 0.03
N ARG A 31 8.77 3.89 -0.44
CA ARG A 31 9.30 5.26 -0.59
C ARG A 31 8.56 6.11 -1.63
N THR A 32 7.99 5.48 -2.67
CA THR A 32 7.30 6.17 -3.77
C THR A 32 5.91 6.66 -3.34
N ILE A 33 5.19 5.86 -2.56
CA ILE A 33 3.75 6.07 -2.30
C ILE A 33 3.44 7.09 -1.19
N PHE A 34 4.43 7.53 -0.40
CA PHE A 34 4.18 8.45 0.74
C PHE A 34 3.92 9.91 0.34
N LYS A 35 3.96 10.27 -0.95
CA LYS A 35 3.61 11.60 -1.44
C LYS A 35 2.95 11.50 -2.81
N ASN A 36 1.98 12.39 -3.09
CA ASN A 36 1.30 12.52 -4.39
C ASN A 36 0.68 11.20 -4.90
N THR A 37 0.19 10.35 -4.00
CA THR A 37 -0.40 9.05 -4.32
C THR A 37 -1.86 9.03 -3.89
N ILE A 38 -2.71 8.43 -4.70
CA ILE A 38 -4.11 8.15 -4.36
C ILE A 38 -4.21 6.68 -3.97
N PHE A 39 -4.71 6.43 -2.77
CA PHE A 39 -4.99 5.08 -2.28
C PHE A 39 -6.48 4.76 -2.45
N THR A 40 -6.79 3.54 -2.85
CA THR A 40 -8.17 3.08 -3.07
C THR A 40 -8.38 1.75 -2.36
N ASN A 41 -9.44 1.66 -1.55
CA ASN A 41 -9.82 0.46 -0.77
C ASN A 41 -8.68 -0.11 0.10
N VAL A 42 -7.96 0.77 0.80
CA VAL A 42 -7.03 0.39 1.88
C VAL A 42 -7.58 0.90 3.22
N ALA A 43 -7.08 0.34 4.31
CA ALA A 43 -7.42 0.81 5.64
C ALA A 43 -6.77 2.17 5.93
N ALA A 44 -7.41 2.95 6.80
CA ALA A 44 -6.90 4.22 7.30
C ALA A 44 -6.50 4.08 8.77
N THR A 45 -5.40 4.72 9.15
CA THR A 45 -4.90 4.73 10.52
C THR A 45 -5.26 6.04 11.23
N SER A 46 -5.43 6.01 12.55
CA SER A 46 -5.89 7.17 13.33
C SER A 46 -4.92 8.37 13.33
N ASP A 47 -3.66 8.14 12.97
CA ASP A 47 -2.62 9.16 12.79
C ASP A 47 -2.56 9.72 11.36
N GLY A 48 -3.49 9.34 10.48
CA GLY A 48 -3.62 9.86 9.12
C GLY A 48 -2.82 9.09 8.07
N GLY A 49 -2.31 7.91 8.41
CA GLY A 49 -1.65 6.98 7.48
C GLY A 49 -2.61 5.97 6.85
N VAL A 50 -2.01 4.94 6.24
CA VAL A 50 -2.70 3.85 5.55
C VAL A 50 -2.20 2.50 6.07
N PHE A 51 -3.06 1.49 5.97
CA PHE A 51 -2.73 0.13 6.39
C PHE A 51 -3.29 -0.92 5.41
N TRP A 52 -2.59 -2.04 5.32
CA TRP A 52 -3.01 -3.28 4.67
C TRP A 52 -2.21 -4.45 5.26
N GLU A 53 -2.64 -5.68 4.97
CA GLU A 53 -1.98 -6.88 5.45
C GLU A 53 -0.52 -6.97 4.98
N GLY A 54 0.38 -7.18 5.93
CA GLY A 54 1.83 -7.18 5.72
C GLY A 54 2.56 -5.97 6.31
N LEU A 55 1.84 -4.96 6.81
CA LEU A 55 2.39 -3.79 7.52
C LEU A 55 2.37 -3.92 9.05
N GLU A 56 2.04 -5.09 9.58
CA GLU A 56 1.90 -5.36 11.02
C GLU A 56 3.09 -4.97 11.88
N LYS A 57 4.30 -4.96 11.30
CA LYS A 57 5.57 -4.61 11.97
C LYS A 57 5.95 -3.13 11.82
N GLU A 58 5.23 -2.40 10.97
CA GLU A 58 5.54 -1.01 10.60
C GLU A 58 4.59 -0.02 11.31
N ILE A 59 3.47 -0.51 11.85
CA ILE A 59 2.51 0.30 12.61
C ILE A 59 2.69 0.09 14.12
N SER A 60 2.54 1.18 14.89
CA SER A 60 2.48 1.12 16.35
C SER A 60 1.18 0.46 16.82
N ASP A 61 1.23 -0.28 17.92
CA ASP A 61 0.05 -0.93 18.52
C ASP A 61 -0.94 0.07 19.12
N ASP A 62 -0.53 1.32 19.32
CA ASP A 62 -1.37 2.41 19.87
C ASP A 62 -2.26 3.08 18.82
N VAL A 63 -2.12 2.71 17.54
CA VAL A 63 -2.83 3.34 16.43
C VAL A 63 -4.10 2.55 16.10
N GLU A 64 -5.24 3.24 16.05
CA GLU A 64 -6.49 2.60 15.64
C GLU A 64 -6.57 2.49 14.12
N ILE A 65 -7.13 1.38 13.63
CA ILE A 65 -7.28 1.11 12.19
C ILE A 65 -8.76 1.08 11.85
N THR A 66 -9.14 1.79 10.79
CA THR A 66 -10.47 1.73 10.16
C THR A 66 -10.34 1.00 8.84
N ASP A 67 -11.12 -0.05 8.65
CA ASP A 67 -11.09 -0.86 7.43
C ASP A 67 -11.55 -0.08 6.18
N TRP A 68 -11.28 -0.62 4.99
CA TRP A 68 -11.69 -0.03 3.72
C TRP A 68 -13.22 0.12 3.55
N ARG A 69 -14.01 -0.48 4.46
CA ARG A 69 -15.47 -0.40 4.50
C ARG A 69 -15.97 0.58 5.57
N GLY A 70 -15.07 1.28 6.26
CA GLY A 70 -15.39 2.28 7.29
C GLY A 70 -15.69 1.70 8.67
N LYS A 71 -15.22 0.49 9.01
CA LYS A 71 -15.43 -0.15 10.32
C LYS A 71 -14.14 -0.24 11.12
N LYS A 72 -14.24 -0.23 12.44
CA LYS A 72 -13.07 -0.48 13.31
C LYS A 72 -12.47 -1.86 13.01
N TRP A 73 -11.16 -1.90 12.80
CA TRP A 73 -10.40 -3.11 12.54
C TRP A 73 -9.35 -3.34 13.62
N THR A 74 -9.05 -4.61 13.87
CA THR A 74 -7.99 -5.04 14.79
C THR A 74 -7.30 -6.26 14.19
N ARG A 75 -6.09 -6.59 14.65
CA ARG A 75 -5.37 -7.80 14.21
C ARG A 75 -6.14 -9.11 14.45
N GLY A 76 -7.13 -9.11 15.35
CA GLY A 76 -8.03 -10.24 15.63
C GLY A 76 -9.29 -10.28 14.77
N SER A 77 -9.50 -9.29 13.89
CA SER A 77 -10.64 -9.26 12.97
C SER A 77 -10.60 -10.45 12.01
N ARG A 78 -11.76 -11.03 11.70
CA ARG A 78 -11.88 -12.12 10.71
C ARG A 78 -11.91 -11.64 9.26
N THR A 79 -12.08 -10.34 9.07
CA THR A 79 -12.12 -9.70 7.76
C THR A 79 -10.80 -8.96 7.51
N PRO A 80 -10.38 -8.81 6.25
CA PRO A 80 -9.29 -7.91 5.89
C PRO A 80 -9.53 -6.49 6.40
N ALA A 81 -8.43 -5.79 6.65
CA ALA A 81 -8.44 -4.35 6.88
C ALA A 81 -8.84 -3.62 5.60
#